data_AF-A0A3N6H6Y3-F1
#
_entry.id   AF-A0A3N6H6Y3-F1
#
_cell.length_a   1.000
_cell.length_b   1.000
_cell.length_c   1.000
_cell.angle_alpha   90.00
_cell.angle_beta   90.00
_cell.angle_gamma   90.00
#
_symmetry.space_group_name_H-M   'P 1'
#
loop_
_entity.id
_entity.type
_entity.pdbx_description
1 polymer ?
#
loop_
_entity_poly.entity_id
_entity_poly.type
_entity_poly.pdbx_seq_one_letter_code
_entity_poly.pdbx_strand_id
1 'polypeptide(L)'
;MPDTVGRSGNGQGLSGTAAAAPVDDDYRVVVAEECFDWREMTDSGLREALDTLAEVLQPLADGRKAAFMEPAYDVECRRSVTLIDALYSPEGGLPRDKRVLLQQLLSKCRRVDPEEGDLPQPVRVGDGPCREPSWGIAHALARASEGRAMSCLLLPYAAEPDWPSGWLTITRTTEAGQGEVKMHVLRCPDDAPGFWRGLLTHENVPVERFFTFIEEAFPRLLFADSLRLHHFKGTYPQVLPWLVKLLGALDDHFTRTLIECGGDQTQIIRRFGALGLDISPDSPNTKKNAKAWEQRNVVFNDGTYRCEWHGKRLWDRDRVHFSLPIAAYDNRILVGIFTGHLAT
;
A
#
# COMPACT_ATOMS: atom_id res chain seq x y z
N MET A 1 -69.02 -25.14 9.36
CA MET A 1 -69.02 -26.61 9.20
C MET A 1 -69.23 -26.89 7.73
N PRO A 2 -68.47 -27.76 7.05
CA PRO A 2 -67.62 -28.83 7.56
C PRO A 2 -66.13 -28.78 7.09
N ASP A 3 -65.34 -29.66 7.71
CA ASP A 3 -64.11 -30.31 7.22
C ASP A 3 -64.35 -31.02 5.86
N THR A 4 -63.43 -31.47 5.01
CA THR A 4 -62.08 -32.03 5.18
C THR A 4 -61.45 -32.21 3.78
N VAL A 5 -60.15 -31.92 3.69
CA VAL A 5 -59.06 -32.69 3.03
C VAL A 5 -59.14 -33.11 1.54
N GLY A 6 -58.18 -32.60 0.78
CA GLY A 6 -57.63 -33.19 -0.44
C GLY A 6 -56.22 -32.65 -0.72
N ARG A 7 -55.20 -33.31 -0.17
CA ARG A 7 -53.77 -33.01 -0.37
C ARG A 7 -53.29 -33.70 -1.66
N SER A 8 -52.76 -32.92 -2.60
CA SER A 8 -51.93 -33.42 -3.71
C SER A 8 -50.61 -32.67 -3.66
N GLY A 9 -49.54 -33.43 -3.44
CA GLY A 9 -48.17 -32.90 -3.34
C GLY A 9 -47.60 -32.55 -4.70
N ASN A 10 -46.73 -31.54 -4.71
CA ASN A 10 -45.69 -31.40 -5.70
C ASN A 10 -44.43 -30.91 -4.98
N GLY A 11 -43.51 -31.85 -4.75
CA GLY A 11 -42.16 -31.55 -4.29
C GLY A 11 -41.32 -31.16 -5.50
N GLN A 12 -40.88 -29.91 -5.54
CA GLN A 12 -39.72 -29.51 -6.34
C GLN A 12 -38.62 -29.12 -5.35
N GLY A 13 -37.58 -29.95 -5.31
CA GLY A 13 -36.37 -29.70 -4.57
C GLY A 13 -35.60 -28.55 -5.20
N LEU A 14 -35.45 -27.47 -4.44
CA LEU A 14 -34.47 -26.43 -4.70
C LEU A 14 -33.17 -26.82 -4.00
N SER A 15 -32.38 -27.67 -4.65
CA SER A 15 -30.94 -27.80 -4.36
C SER A 15 -30.22 -26.75 -5.20
N GLY A 16 -30.26 -25.51 -4.71
CA GLY A 16 -29.35 -24.47 -5.16
C GLY A 16 -28.12 -24.52 -4.27
N THR A 17 -27.07 -25.18 -4.74
CA THR A 17 -25.72 -25.00 -4.20
C THR A 17 -25.41 -23.50 -4.22
N ALA A 18 -25.36 -22.88 -3.05
CA ALA A 18 -24.85 -21.54 -2.89
C ALA A 18 -23.42 -21.54 -3.44
N ALA A 19 -23.20 -20.85 -4.57
CA ALA A 19 -21.87 -20.55 -5.04
C ALA A 19 -21.14 -19.88 -3.87
N ALA A 20 -19.99 -20.45 -3.47
CA ALA A 20 -19.10 -19.81 -2.53
C ALA A 20 -18.86 -18.38 -3.02
N ALA A 21 -19.03 -17.40 -2.14
CA ALA A 21 -18.66 -16.02 -2.46
C ALA A 21 -17.23 -16.02 -3.04
N PRO A 22 -16.97 -15.30 -4.14
CA PRO A 22 -15.64 -15.28 -4.74
C PRO A 22 -14.63 -14.93 -3.65
N VAL A 23 -13.60 -15.77 -3.53
CA VAL A 23 -12.50 -15.57 -2.58
C VAL A 23 -11.94 -14.19 -2.85
N ASP A 24 -12.19 -13.26 -1.92
CA ASP A 24 -11.87 -11.84 -2.04
C ASP A 24 -10.44 -11.70 -2.58
N ASP A 25 -10.36 -11.29 -3.83
CA ASP A 25 -9.14 -11.15 -4.58
C ASP A 25 -8.60 -9.78 -4.24
N ASP A 26 -8.12 -9.58 -3.00
CA ASP A 26 -7.76 -8.25 -2.47
C ASP A 26 -6.24 -8.02 -2.37
N TYR A 27 -5.41 -8.98 -2.81
CA TYR A 27 -3.95 -8.78 -2.80
C TYR A 27 -3.54 -7.65 -3.76
N ARG A 28 -2.47 -6.97 -3.39
CA ARG A 28 -1.98 -5.77 -4.07
C ARG A 28 -0.52 -5.84 -4.44
N VAL A 29 0.20 -6.84 -3.94
CA VAL A 29 1.60 -7.09 -4.25
C VAL A 29 1.75 -8.49 -4.84
N VAL A 30 2.49 -8.61 -5.93
CA VAL A 30 2.87 -9.91 -6.52
C VAL A 30 4.37 -10.08 -6.36
N VAL A 31 4.81 -11.21 -5.80
CA VAL A 31 6.23 -11.57 -5.71
C VAL A 31 6.66 -12.13 -7.05
N ALA A 32 7.58 -11.44 -7.73
CA ALA A 32 8.04 -11.89 -9.03
C ALA A 32 9.15 -12.94 -8.92
N GLU A 33 9.30 -13.69 -9.99
CA GLU A 33 10.31 -14.73 -10.18
C GLU A 33 11.73 -14.19 -10.06
N GLU A 34 11.95 -12.94 -10.47
CA GLU A 34 13.22 -12.24 -10.39
C GLU A 34 13.76 -12.16 -8.95
N CYS A 35 12.88 -12.16 -7.94
CA CYS A 35 13.26 -12.25 -6.52
C CYS A 35 14.12 -13.48 -6.19
N PHE A 36 14.06 -14.49 -7.04
CA PHE A 36 14.72 -15.78 -6.86
C PHE A 36 15.88 -15.99 -7.83
N ASP A 37 16.26 -15.03 -8.67
CA ASP A 37 17.42 -15.18 -9.55
C ASP A 37 18.73 -14.97 -8.78
N TRP A 38 19.25 -16.04 -8.18
CA TRP A 38 20.47 -16.02 -7.37
C TRP A 38 21.66 -16.67 -8.10
N ARG A 39 21.54 -16.91 -9.42
CA ARG A 39 22.53 -17.69 -10.20
C ARG A 39 23.92 -17.06 -10.21
N GLU A 40 24.00 -15.73 -10.14
CA GLU A 40 25.24 -14.96 -10.20
C GLU A 40 25.69 -14.42 -8.83
N MET A 41 25.00 -14.76 -7.75
CA MET A 41 25.30 -14.24 -6.41
C MET A 41 26.40 -15.03 -5.71
N THR A 42 27.25 -14.31 -4.97
CA THR A 42 28.14 -14.92 -3.98
C THR A 42 27.32 -15.40 -2.77
N ASP A 43 27.87 -16.30 -1.95
CA ASP A 43 27.17 -16.77 -0.74
C ASP A 43 26.83 -15.62 0.24
N SER A 44 27.68 -14.59 0.32
CA SER A 44 27.39 -13.40 1.12
C SER A 44 26.26 -12.58 0.52
N GLY A 45 26.29 -12.35 -0.80
CA GLY A 45 25.25 -11.60 -1.50
C GLY A 45 23.90 -12.32 -1.45
N LEU A 46 23.88 -13.65 -1.53
CA LEU A 46 22.67 -14.46 -1.37
C LEU A 46 22.06 -14.28 0.02
N ARG A 47 22.87 -14.27 1.09
CA ARG A 47 22.35 -14.05 2.45
C ARG A 47 21.71 -12.69 2.60
N GLU A 48 22.38 -11.65 2.12
CA GLU A 48 21.86 -10.28 2.11
C GLU A 48 20.57 -10.17 1.30
N ALA A 49 20.54 -10.76 0.09
CA ALA A 49 19.35 -10.80 -0.76
C ALA A 49 18.15 -11.46 -0.07
N LEU A 50 18.37 -12.60 0.59
CA LEU A 50 17.33 -13.31 1.34
C LEU A 50 16.87 -12.53 2.56
N ASP A 51 17.77 -11.81 3.23
CA ASP A 51 17.43 -10.93 4.36
C ASP A 51 16.57 -9.75 3.91
N THR A 52 16.95 -9.07 2.83
CA THR A 52 16.12 -8.00 2.25
C THR A 52 14.78 -8.53 1.76
N LEU A 53 14.74 -9.70 1.11
CA LEU A 53 13.48 -10.32 0.68
C LEU A 53 12.58 -10.63 1.87
N ALA A 54 13.13 -11.18 2.94
CA ALA A 54 12.36 -11.42 4.15
C ALA A 54 11.85 -10.11 4.75
N GLU A 55 12.69 -9.08 4.85
CA GLU A 55 12.31 -7.77 5.41
C GLU A 55 11.15 -7.12 4.65
N VAL A 56 11.19 -7.13 3.31
CA VAL A 56 10.13 -6.55 2.47
C VAL A 56 8.87 -7.39 2.46
N LEU A 57 9.00 -8.72 2.40
CA LEU A 57 7.86 -9.63 2.28
C LEU A 57 7.14 -9.86 3.61
N GLN A 58 7.84 -9.84 4.75
CA GLN A 58 7.28 -10.07 6.08
C GLN A 58 6.04 -9.22 6.43
N PRO A 59 5.99 -7.90 6.19
CA PRO A 59 4.80 -7.08 6.46
C PRO A 59 3.65 -7.31 5.46
N LEU A 60 3.92 -7.96 4.31
CA LEU A 60 2.95 -8.24 3.25
C LEU A 60 2.41 -9.68 3.29
N ALA A 61 3.17 -10.61 3.87
CA ALA A 61 2.86 -12.02 3.94
C ALA A 61 1.89 -12.33 5.10
N ASP A 62 0.67 -11.80 5.00
CA ASP A 62 -0.42 -11.96 5.99
C ASP A 62 -1.61 -12.80 5.48
N GLY A 63 -1.45 -13.45 4.33
CA GLY A 63 -2.52 -14.20 3.66
C GLY A 63 -3.39 -13.36 2.72
N ARG A 64 -3.26 -12.03 2.75
CA ARG A 64 -4.18 -11.11 2.07
C ARG A 64 -3.51 -10.13 1.13
N LYS A 65 -2.32 -9.61 1.48
CA LYS A 65 -1.70 -8.49 0.74
C LYS A 65 -0.79 -8.93 -0.42
N ALA A 66 -0.15 -10.09 -0.31
CA ALA A 66 0.81 -10.60 -1.28
C ALA A 66 0.33 -11.88 -1.99
N ALA A 67 0.64 -11.99 -3.27
CA ALA A 67 0.46 -13.19 -4.09
C ALA A 67 1.78 -13.68 -4.69
N PHE A 68 1.80 -14.94 -5.06
CA PHE A 68 2.93 -15.66 -5.63
C PHE A 68 2.40 -16.62 -6.72
N MET A 69 2.99 -16.56 -7.90
CA MET A 69 2.58 -17.38 -9.05
C MET A 69 3.09 -18.82 -8.88
N GLU A 70 2.26 -19.84 -9.11
CA GLU A 70 2.67 -21.25 -9.03
C GLU A 70 3.90 -21.57 -9.90
N PRO A 71 3.97 -21.14 -11.17
CA PRO A 71 5.13 -21.39 -12.05
C PRO A 71 6.47 -20.89 -11.50
N ALA A 72 6.47 -19.96 -10.54
CA ALA A 72 7.69 -19.48 -9.92
C ALA A 72 8.44 -20.60 -9.16
N TYR A 73 7.76 -21.67 -8.73
CA TYR A 73 8.41 -22.84 -8.11
C TYR A 73 9.35 -23.58 -9.07
N ASP A 74 9.06 -23.57 -10.36
CA ASP A 74 9.84 -24.26 -11.40
C ASP A 74 11.00 -23.41 -11.93
N VAL A 75 11.08 -22.12 -11.53
CA VAL A 75 12.15 -21.22 -11.96
C VAL A 75 13.49 -21.67 -11.38
N GLU A 76 14.51 -21.72 -12.23
CA GLU A 76 15.88 -21.99 -11.85
C GLU A 76 16.46 -20.80 -11.05
N CYS A 77 16.48 -20.91 -9.72
CA CYS A 77 16.99 -19.87 -8.83
C CYS A 77 18.51 -19.91 -8.66
N ARG A 78 19.13 -21.08 -8.91
CA ARG A 78 20.60 -21.27 -8.97
C ARG A 78 20.92 -22.27 -10.07
N ARG A 79 22.17 -22.35 -10.52
CA ARG A 79 22.59 -23.31 -11.57
C ARG A 79 22.05 -24.72 -11.29
N SER A 80 21.12 -25.16 -12.14
CA SER A 80 20.44 -26.45 -12.12
C SER A 80 19.65 -26.74 -10.83
N VAL A 81 19.21 -25.70 -10.10
CA VAL A 81 18.37 -25.82 -8.90
C VAL A 81 17.15 -24.93 -9.06
N THR A 82 15.97 -25.55 -9.05
CA THR A 82 14.68 -24.87 -9.07
C THR A 82 14.38 -24.24 -7.70
N LEU A 83 13.46 -23.28 -7.65
CA LEU A 83 13.01 -22.70 -6.39
C LEU A 83 12.39 -23.75 -5.46
N ILE A 84 11.61 -24.69 -6.01
CA ILE A 84 11.04 -25.79 -5.22
C ILE A 84 12.14 -26.68 -4.60
N ASP A 85 13.20 -27.01 -5.35
CA ASP A 85 14.32 -27.77 -4.82
C ASP A 85 15.10 -26.95 -3.77
N ALA A 86 15.33 -25.66 -4.03
CA ALA A 86 16.00 -24.77 -3.08
C ALA A 86 15.28 -24.69 -1.74
N LEU A 87 13.94 -24.69 -1.76
CA LEU A 87 13.11 -24.61 -0.57
C LEU A 87 12.96 -25.97 0.12
N TYR A 88 12.68 -27.04 -0.60
CA TYR A 88 12.22 -28.30 0.00
C TYR A 88 13.27 -29.42 0.00
N SER A 89 14.37 -29.31 -0.76
CA SER A 89 15.45 -30.29 -0.76
C SER A 89 16.56 -29.93 0.24
N PRO A 90 17.13 -30.90 0.99
CA PRO A 90 18.36 -30.70 1.76
C PRO A 90 19.56 -30.25 0.91
N GLU A 91 19.56 -30.57 -0.38
CA GLU A 91 20.62 -30.26 -1.34
C GLU A 91 20.37 -28.94 -2.10
N GLY A 92 19.28 -28.23 -1.78
CA GLY A 92 18.85 -26.98 -2.43
C GLY A 92 19.79 -25.78 -2.26
N GLY A 93 20.89 -25.93 -1.52
CA GLY A 93 21.96 -24.93 -1.41
C GLY A 93 21.63 -23.67 -0.61
N LEU A 94 20.42 -23.53 -0.07
CA LEU A 94 20.07 -22.41 0.81
C LEU A 94 20.47 -22.69 2.28
N PRO A 95 20.93 -21.68 3.03
CA PRO A 95 21.08 -21.78 4.48
C PRO A 95 19.76 -22.20 5.14
N ARG A 96 19.81 -23.14 6.08
CA ARG A 96 18.61 -23.77 6.66
C ARG A 96 17.65 -22.76 7.27
N ASP A 97 18.17 -21.77 7.99
CA ASP A 97 17.41 -20.70 8.63
C ASP A 97 16.69 -19.83 7.60
N LYS A 98 17.40 -19.39 6.54
CA LYS A 98 16.82 -18.59 5.45
C LYS A 98 15.76 -19.37 4.68
N ARG A 99 16.03 -20.64 4.40
CA ARG A 99 15.11 -21.55 3.71
C ARG A 99 13.79 -21.70 4.47
N VAL A 100 13.85 -21.96 5.78
CA VAL A 100 12.66 -22.09 6.63
C VAL A 100 11.88 -20.78 6.69
N LEU A 101 12.56 -19.64 6.84
CA LEU A 101 11.92 -18.33 6.87
C LEU A 101 11.20 -18.04 5.54
N LEU A 102 11.87 -18.25 4.40
CA LEU A 102 11.29 -18.01 3.08
C LEU A 102 10.09 -18.94 2.81
N GLN A 103 10.18 -20.22 3.18
CA GLN A 103 9.04 -21.15 3.12
C GLN A 103 7.84 -20.62 3.92
N GLN A 104 8.07 -20.16 5.15
CA GLN A 104 7.01 -19.61 5.99
C GLN A 104 6.37 -18.37 5.36
N LEU A 105 7.17 -17.46 4.80
CA LEU A 105 6.67 -16.25 4.15
C LEU A 105 5.88 -16.57 2.88
N LEU A 106 6.42 -17.39 1.99
CA LEU A 106 5.73 -17.80 0.76
C LEU A 106 4.46 -18.60 1.04
N SER A 107 4.44 -19.42 2.09
CA SER A 107 3.23 -20.16 2.49
C SER A 107 2.07 -19.25 2.95
N LYS A 108 2.37 -18.00 3.33
CA LYS A 108 1.39 -16.98 3.67
C LYS A 108 1.04 -16.07 2.49
N CYS A 109 1.71 -16.23 1.34
CA CYS A 109 1.30 -15.54 0.12
C CYS A 109 0.13 -16.31 -0.51
N ARG A 110 -0.79 -15.59 -1.15
CA ARG A 110 -1.82 -16.23 -1.97
C ARG A 110 -1.15 -16.89 -3.16
N ARG A 111 -1.46 -18.17 -3.40
CA ARG A 111 -1.04 -18.86 -4.62
C ARG A 111 -1.98 -18.52 -5.76
N VAL A 112 -1.41 -18.22 -6.91
CA VAL A 112 -2.14 -17.85 -8.12
C VAL A 112 -1.67 -18.75 -9.25
N ASP A 113 -2.61 -19.47 -9.86
CA ASP A 113 -2.37 -20.20 -11.10
C ASP A 113 -2.47 -19.21 -12.27
N PRO A 114 -1.60 -19.31 -13.29
CA PRO A 114 -1.63 -18.40 -14.42
C PRO A 114 -2.90 -18.56 -15.25
N GLU A 115 -3.50 -17.43 -15.62
CA GLU A 115 -4.61 -17.36 -16.56
C GLU A 115 -4.14 -16.91 -17.96
N GLU A 116 -5.02 -16.95 -18.96
CA GLU A 116 -4.68 -16.52 -20.33
C GLU A 116 -4.21 -15.05 -20.38
N GLY A 117 -4.78 -14.19 -19.54
CA GLY A 117 -4.37 -12.79 -19.41
C GLY A 117 -2.97 -12.59 -18.79
N ASP A 118 -2.44 -13.62 -18.13
CA ASP A 118 -1.15 -13.58 -17.44
C ASP A 118 0.02 -14.02 -18.32
N LEU A 119 -0.26 -14.43 -19.57
CA LEU A 119 0.78 -14.83 -20.51
C LEU A 119 1.84 -13.72 -20.65
N PRO A 120 3.13 -14.03 -20.40
CA PRO A 120 4.21 -13.09 -20.62
C PRO A 120 4.18 -12.53 -22.04
N GLN A 121 4.11 -11.20 -22.14
CA GLN A 121 4.09 -10.48 -23.40
C GLN A 121 5.17 -9.40 -23.39
N PRO A 122 5.76 -9.03 -24.54
CA PRO A 122 6.81 -8.01 -24.56
C PRO A 122 6.37 -6.67 -23.97
N VAL A 123 7.14 -6.18 -23.00
CA VAL A 123 6.94 -4.90 -22.30
C VAL A 123 8.16 -4.00 -22.39
N ARG A 124 7.92 -2.70 -22.25
CA ARG A 124 8.95 -1.66 -22.18
C ARG A 124 8.68 -0.70 -21.02
N VAL A 125 9.72 -0.38 -20.26
CA VAL A 125 9.68 0.61 -19.17
C VAL A 125 10.29 1.91 -19.69
N GLY A 126 9.49 2.98 -19.79
CA GLY A 126 9.93 4.24 -20.40
C GLY A 126 10.52 4.02 -21.80
N ASP A 127 11.72 4.56 -22.03
CA ASP A 127 12.49 4.41 -23.28
C ASP A 127 13.47 3.22 -23.25
N GLY A 128 13.34 2.32 -22.27
CA GLY A 128 14.22 1.15 -22.11
C GLY A 128 14.05 0.08 -23.20
N PRO A 129 14.81 -1.02 -23.12
CA PRO A 129 14.66 -2.15 -24.04
C PRO A 129 13.31 -2.85 -23.85
N CYS A 130 12.83 -3.48 -24.94
CA CYS A 130 11.69 -4.37 -24.89
C CYS A 130 12.13 -5.73 -24.33
N ARG A 131 11.31 -6.33 -23.48
CA ARG A 131 11.60 -7.62 -22.83
C ARG A 131 10.34 -8.40 -22.55
N GLU A 132 10.49 -9.71 -22.42
CA GLU A 132 9.44 -10.56 -21.88
C GLU A 132 9.53 -10.54 -20.34
N PRO A 133 8.45 -10.15 -19.63
CA PRO A 133 8.41 -10.16 -18.17
C PRO A 133 8.27 -11.58 -17.63
N SER A 134 8.55 -11.79 -16.34
CA SER A 134 8.14 -13.00 -15.64
C SER A 134 6.62 -13.11 -15.47
N TRP A 135 6.12 -14.29 -15.06
CA TRP A 135 4.68 -14.49 -14.85
C TRP A 135 4.13 -13.57 -13.75
N GLY A 136 4.88 -13.36 -12.66
CA GLY A 136 4.46 -12.45 -11.59
C GLY A 136 4.32 -11.00 -12.06
N ILE A 137 5.26 -10.51 -12.88
CA ILE A 137 5.15 -9.18 -13.49
C ILE A 137 3.99 -9.14 -14.49
N ALA A 138 3.87 -10.14 -15.36
CA ALA A 138 2.80 -10.22 -16.37
C ALA A 138 1.41 -10.20 -15.71
N HIS A 139 1.24 -10.97 -14.64
CA HIS A 139 0.02 -11.01 -13.85
C HIS A 139 -0.28 -9.66 -13.18
N ALA A 140 0.70 -9.04 -12.52
CA ALA A 140 0.53 -7.71 -11.94
C ALA A 140 0.12 -6.66 -13.00
N LEU A 141 0.70 -6.74 -14.20
CA LEU A 141 0.37 -5.88 -15.34
C LEU A 141 -1.02 -6.14 -15.92
N ALA A 142 -1.46 -7.40 -16.00
CA ALA A 142 -2.79 -7.77 -16.46
C ALA A 142 -3.85 -7.15 -15.55
N ARG A 143 -3.70 -7.36 -14.23
CA ARG A 143 -4.56 -6.77 -13.21
C ARG A 143 -4.51 -5.25 -13.22
N ALA A 144 -3.32 -4.66 -13.41
CA ALA A 144 -3.19 -3.21 -13.53
C ALA A 144 -3.89 -2.62 -14.77
N SER A 145 -3.93 -3.35 -15.89
CA SER A 145 -4.68 -2.92 -17.08
C SER A 145 -6.20 -2.92 -16.88
N GLU A 146 -6.71 -3.66 -15.89
CA GLU A 146 -8.11 -3.64 -15.47
C GLU A 146 -8.45 -2.44 -14.55
N GLY A 147 -7.50 -1.52 -14.34
CA GLY A 147 -7.68 -0.33 -13.51
C GLY A 147 -7.39 -0.56 -12.03
N ARG A 148 -6.75 -1.69 -11.69
CA ARG A 148 -6.39 -2.04 -10.31
C ARG A 148 -4.97 -1.58 -9.99
N ALA A 149 -4.78 -0.85 -8.90
CA ALA A 149 -3.43 -0.50 -8.44
C ALA A 149 -2.69 -1.76 -7.95
N MET A 150 -1.60 -2.12 -8.63
CA MET A 150 -0.76 -3.28 -8.32
C MET A 150 0.70 -2.87 -8.11
N SER A 151 1.36 -3.58 -7.21
CA SER A 151 2.81 -3.55 -7.04
C SER A 151 3.41 -4.91 -7.37
N CYS A 152 4.59 -4.90 -7.95
CA CYS A 152 5.42 -6.09 -8.12
C CYS A 152 6.63 -5.99 -7.20
N LEU A 153 6.88 -7.01 -6.38
CA LEU A 153 8.07 -7.10 -5.54
C LEU A 153 9.22 -7.64 -6.39
N LEU A 154 10.31 -6.87 -6.50
CA LEU A 154 11.51 -7.22 -7.26
C LEU A 154 12.76 -7.04 -6.40
N LEU A 155 13.50 -8.13 -6.17
CA LEU A 155 14.70 -8.19 -5.33
C LEU A 155 15.76 -9.11 -5.96
N PRO A 156 17.02 -9.01 -5.54
CA PRO A 156 18.02 -8.15 -6.14
C PRO A 156 18.64 -8.67 -7.45
N TYR A 157 19.00 -7.71 -8.31
CA TYR A 157 19.94 -7.83 -9.42
C TYR A 157 21.33 -7.34 -8.97
N ALA A 158 22.40 -7.92 -9.52
CA ALA A 158 23.78 -7.50 -9.27
C ALA A 158 24.22 -6.23 -10.05
N ALA A 159 23.37 -5.70 -10.94
CA ALA A 159 23.61 -4.53 -11.78
C ALA A 159 22.46 -3.51 -11.69
N GLU A 160 22.66 -2.30 -12.24
CA GLU A 160 21.62 -1.24 -12.28
C GLU A 160 20.29 -1.83 -12.75
N PRO A 161 19.20 -1.64 -11.99
CA PRO A 161 17.99 -2.35 -12.29
C PRO A 161 17.29 -1.71 -13.48
N ASP A 162 17.03 -2.52 -14.49
CA ASP A 162 16.14 -2.17 -15.57
C ASP A 162 14.71 -1.83 -15.09
N TRP A 163 14.35 -2.18 -13.85
CA TRP A 163 13.10 -1.86 -13.18
C TRP A 163 13.38 -0.95 -11.96
N PRO A 164 13.36 0.38 -12.13
CA PRO A 164 13.54 1.29 -11.01
C PRO A 164 12.38 1.16 -10.02
N SER A 165 12.64 1.45 -8.74
CA SER A 165 11.58 1.41 -7.72
C SER A 165 10.55 2.52 -7.92
N GLY A 166 9.33 2.31 -7.44
CA GLY A 166 8.24 3.28 -7.49
C GLY A 166 7.24 3.05 -8.62
N TRP A 167 6.41 4.05 -8.89
CA TRP A 167 5.39 4.01 -9.94
C TRP A 167 5.98 4.19 -11.33
N LEU A 168 5.75 3.22 -12.20
CA LEU A 168 6.26 3.20 -13.57
C LEU A 168 5.10 3.18 -14.57
N THR A 169 5.27 3.90 -15.67
CA THR A 169 4.46 3.72 -16.88
C THR A 169 5.15 2.68 -17.77
N ILE A 170 4.41 1.62 -18.09
CA ILE A 170 4.92 0.44 -18.81
C ILE A 170 4.11 0.31 -20.09
N THR A 171 4.80 0.30 -21.23
CA THR A 171 4.19 -0.02 -22.53
C THR A 171 4.10 -1.52 -22.68
N ARG A 172 2.90 -2.05 -22.92
CA ARG A 172 2.65 -3.46 -23.24
C ARG A 172 2.33 -3.60 -24.72
N THR A 173 2.88 -4.63 -25.36
CA THR A 173 2.49 -5.02 -26.73
C THR A 173 1.70 -6.32 -26.66
N THR A 174 0.39 -6.23 -26.88
CA THR A 174 -0.55 -7.35 -26.84
C THR A 174 -1.02 -7.67 -28.27
N GLU A 175 -1.72 -8.79 -28.46
CA GLU A 175 -2.39 -9.08 -29.76
C GLU A 175 -3.40 -8.00 -30.16
N ALA A 176 -4.03 -7.34 -29.17
CA ALA A 176 -4.98 -6.25 -29.39
C ALA A 176 -4.31 -4.91 -29.73
N GLY A 177 -2.98 -4.82 -29.63
CA GLY A 177 -2.19 -3.62 -29.90
C GLY A 177 -1.34 -3.16 -28.71
N GLN A 178 -0.82 -1.94 -28.81
CA GLN A 178 0.02 -1.32 -27.79
C GLN A 178 -0.81 -0.48 -26.80
N GLY A 179 -0.52 -0.63 -25.51
CA GLY A 179 -1.16 0.12 -24.44
C GLY A 179 -0.18 0.52 -23.34
N GLU A 180 -0.52 1.56 -22.58
CA GLU A 180 0.25 1.98 -21.40
C GLU A 180 -0.48 1.59 -20.12
N VAL A 181 0.27 1.04 -19.17
CA VAL A 181 -0.24 0.61 -17.86
C VAL A 181 0.66 1.18 -16.77
N LYS A 182 0.07 1.63 -15.66
CA LYS A 182 0.83 2.02 -14.47
C LYS A 182 0.92 0.87 -13.49
N MET A 183 2.13 0.57 -13.05
CA MET A 183 2.39 -0.43 -12.02
C MET A 183 3.47 0.09 -11.09
N HIS A 184 3.39 -0.29 -9.82
CA HIS A 184 4.44 0.01 -8.86
C HIS A 184 5.47 -1.12 -8.83
N VAL A 185 6.74 -0.78 -8.67
CA VAL A 185 7.82 -1.72 -8.38
C VAL A 185 8.26 -1.48 -6.94
N LEU A 186 8.17 -2.51 -6.11
CA LEU A 186 8.58 -2.51 -4.71
C LEU A 186 9.94 -3.21 -4.61
N ARG A 187 10.96 -2.48 -4.15
CA ARG A 187 12.32 -3.02 -3.98
C ARG A 187 12.85 -2.91 -2.57
N CYS A 188 12.37 -1.96 -1.78
CA CYS A 188 12.74 -1.85 -0.38
C CYS A 188 11.53 -1.52 0.48
N PRO A 189 11.59 -1.77 1.80
CA PRO A 189 10.44 -1.50 2.68
C PRO A 189 10.01 -0.03 2.67
N ASP A 190 10.96 0.88 2.48
CA ASP A 190 10.74 2.33 2.44
C ASP A 190 9.89 2.78 1.23
N ASP A 191 9.79 1.96 0.18
CA ASP A 191 8.96 2.26 -0.99
C ASP A 191 7.48 1.89 -0.79
N ALA A 192 7.18 1.02 0.18
CA ALA A 192 5.82 0.52 0.40
C ALA A 192 4.80 1.66 0.66
N PRO A 193 5.09 2.69 1.48
CA PRO A 193 4.19 3.83 1.63
C PRO A 193 3.90 4.53 0.30
N GLY A 194 4.89 4.62 -0.59
CA GLY A 194 4.74 5.19 -1.94
C GLY A 194 3.72 4.43 -2.79
N PHE A 195 3.71 3.10 -2.70
CA PHE A 195 2.69 2.27 -3.32
C PHE A 195 1.29 2.59 -2.78
N TRP A 196 1.08 2.48 -1.47
CA TRP A 196 -0.25 2.65 -0.87
C TRP A 196 -0.82 4.06 -1.06
N ARG A 197 0.03 5.10 -1.03
CA ARG A 197 -0.35 6.48 -1.40
C ARG A 197 -0.74 6.59 -2.86
N GLY A 198 0.01 5.93 -3.75
CA GLY A 198 -0.30 5.90 -5.18
C GLY A 198 -1.60 5.16 -5.48
N LEU A 199 -1.89 4.05 -4.77
CA LEU A 199 -3.14 3.32 -4.88
C LEU A 199 -4.35 4.25 -4.68
N LEU A 200 -4.29 5.11 -3.65
CA LEU A 200 -5.35 6.09 -3.39
C LEU A 200 -5.54 7.12 -4.51
N THR A 201 -4.58 7.30 -5.41
CA THR A 201 -4.63 8.33 -6.47
C THR A 201 -4.65 7.78 -7.90
N HIS A 202 -4.32 6.51 -8.09
CA HIS A 202 -4.32 5.82 -9.38
C HIS A 202 -5.51 4.88 -9.57
N GLU A 203 -6.12 4.42 -8.48
CA GLU A 203 -7.37 3.65 -8.49
C GLU A 203 -8.54 4.53 -8.03
N ASN A 204 -9.75 4.24 -8.53
CA ASN A 204 -10.97 4.87 -8.04
C ASN A 204 -11.42 4.22 -6.72
N VAL A 205 -10.65 4.43 -5.66
CA VAL A 205 -10.93 3.87 -4.33
C VAL A 205 -12.20 4.50 -3.75
N PRO A 206 -13.22 3.74 -3.36
CA PRO A 206 -14.39 4.30 -2.69
C PRO A 206 -14.03 5.00 -1.37
N VAL A 207 -14.79 6.04 -1.01
CA VAL A 207 -14.53 6.84 0.21
C VAL A 207 -14.54 5.97 1.48
N GLU A 208 -15.35 4.91 1.49
CA GLU A 208 -15.48 3.94 2.56
C GLU A 208 -14.21 3.11 2.75
N ARG A 209 -13.44 2.90 1.68
CA ARG A 209 -12.18 2.13 1.70
C ARG A 209 -10.96 3.00 1.97
N PHE A 210 -11.08 4.33 2.01
CA PHE A 210 -9.94 5.21 2.29
C PHE A 210 -9.22 4.83 3.59
N PHE A 211 -9.98 4.64 4.68
CA PHE A 211 -9.45 4.30 6.00
C PHE A 211 -8.89 2.87 6.08
N THR A 212 -9.13 2.02 5.06
CA THR A 212 -8.56 0.67 5.00
C THR A 212 -7.08 0.67 4.61
N PHE A 213 -6.58 1.73 3.95
CA PHE A 213 -5.22 1.77 3.40
C PHE A 213 -4.32 2.83 4.05
N ILE A 214 -4.86 3.63 4.96
CA ILE A 214 -4.14 4.80 5.50
C ILE A 214 -3.02 4.42 6.45
N GLU A 215 -3.11 3.28 7.13
CA GLU A 215 -2.06 2.82 8.04
C GLU A 215 -0.82 2.39 7.26
N GLU A 216 -1.02 1.73 6.11
CA GLU A 216 0.06 1.36 5.20
C GLU A 216 0.59 2.55 4.39
N ALA A 217 -0.28 3.49 4.02
CA ALA A 217 0.11 4.70 3.30
C ALA A 217 0.86 5.69 4.19
N PHE A 218 0.56 5.76 5.49
CA PHE A 218 1.10 6.76 6.41
C PHE A 218 1.51 6.11 7.75
N PRO A 219 2.52 5.21 7.75
CA PRO A 219 2.87 4.40 8.91
C PRO A 219 3.38 5.22 10.11
N ARG A 220 3.80 6.47 9.93
CA ARG A 220 4.25 7.38 11.00
C ARG A 220 3.14 8.32 11.49
N LEU A 221 1.92 8.20 10.95
CA LEU A 221 0.76 8.94 11.41
C LEU A 221 -0.19 8.04 12.19
N LEU A 222 -0.80 8.57 13.24
CA LEU A 222 -1.94 7.97 13.95
C LEU A 222 -3.21 8.66 13.45
N PHE A 223 -4.32 7.94 13.42
CA PHE A 223 -5.59 8.46 12.93
C PHE A 223 -6.68 8.26 13.96
N ALA A 224 -7.40 9.33 14.32
CA ALA A 224 -8.53 9.21 15.23
C ALA A 224 -9.73 8.52 14.57
N ASP A 225 -10.42 7.66 15.32
CA ASP A 225 -11.62 6.94 14.84
C ASP A 225 -12.78 7.89 14.45
N SER A 226 -12.73 9.13 14.91
CA SER A 226 -13.73 10.17 14.61
C SER A 226 -13.54 10.84 13.24
N LEU A 227 -12.48 10.54 12.50
CA LEU A 227 -12.22 11.20 11.22
C LEU A 227 -13.29 10.88 10.18
N ARG A 228 -13.80 11.91 9.51
CA ARG A 228 -14.82 11.78 8.46
C ARG A 228 -14.51 12.72 7.30
N LEU A 229 -14.52 12.18 6.07
CA LEU A 229 -14.16 12.94 4.87
C LEU A 229 -15.26 13.88 4.37
N HIS A 230 -16.53 13.63 4.73
CA HIS A 230 -17.68 14.43 4.29
C HIS A 230 -17.70 15.86 4.84
N HIS A 231 -16.78 16.22 5.74
CA HIS A 231 -16.63 17.59 6.24
C HIS A 231 -15.92 18.52 5.26
N PHE A 232 -15.23 17.99 4.25
CA PHE A 232 -14.55 18.79 3.24
C PHE A 232 -15.53 19.27 2.16
N LYS A 233 -15.26 20.45 1.60
CA LYS A 233 -16.02 20.98 0.47
C LYS A 233 -15.62 20.30 -0.84
N GLY A 234 -16.61 19.86 -1.62
CA GLY A 234 -16.40 19.28 -2.96
C GLY A 234 -16.55 17.77 -2.95
N THR A 235 -16.29 17.14 -4.10
CA THR A 235 -16.37 15.68 -4.21
C THR A 235 -15.11 15.03 -3.68
N TYR A 236 -15.20 13.77 -3.24
CA TYR A 236 -14.06 13.01 -2.73
C TYR A 236 -12.84 13.00 -3.70
N PRO A 237 -13.01 12.77 -5.02
CA PRO A 237 -11.89 12.87 -5.98
C PRO A 237 -11.21 14.25 -6.05
N GLN A 238 -11.90 15.33 -5.71
CA GLN A 238 -11.32 16.69 -5.68
C GLN A 238 -10.51 16.95 -4.41
N VAL A 239 -10.82 16.24 -3.32
CA VAL A 239 -10.16 16.41 -2.01
C VAL A 239 -8.96 15.48 -1.88
N LEU A 240 -9.09 14.26 -2.41
CA LEU A 240 -8.15 13.16 -2.19
C LEU A 240 -6.69 13.48 -2.58
N PRO A 241 -6.39 14.09 -3.75
CA PRO A 241 -4.99 14.38 -4.11
C PRO A 241 -4.30 15.32 -3.13
N TRP A 242 -5.01 16.35 -2.64
CA TRP A 242 -4.47 17.26 -1.62
C TRP A 242 -4.29 16.55 -0.29
N LEU A 243 -5.28 15.75 0.12
CA LEU A 243 -5.23 15.05 1.41
C LEU A 243 -4.07 14.06 1.44
N VAL A 244 -3.90 13.23 0.41
CA VAL A 244 -2.78 12.29 0.30
C VAL A 244 -1.44 13.03 0.30
N LYS A 245 -1.33 14.16 -0.43
CA LYS A 245 -0.12 14.99 -0.43
C LYS A 245 0.20 15.55 0.95
N LEU A 246 -0.80 16.08 1.67
CA LEU A 246 -0.62 16.63 3.00
C LEU A 246 -0.20 15.54 3.99
N LEU A 247 -0.94 14.43 4.05
CA LEU A 247 -0.63 13.31 4.94
C LEU A 247 0.75 12.72 4.64
N GLY A 248 1.10 12.55 3.37
CA GLY A 248 2.43 12.08 2.96
C GLY A 248 3.54 13.01 3.45
N ALA A 249 3.39 14.32 3.30
CA ALA A 249 4.38 15.28 3.79
C ALA A 249 4.47 15.31 5.33
N LEU A 250 3.35 15.11 6.03
CA LEU A 250 3.36 14.99 7.49
C LEU A 250 4.13 13.74 7.93
N ASP A 251 3.82 12.60 7.31
CA ASP A 251 4.50 11.32 7.55
C ASP A 251 6.01 11.44 7.28
N ASP A 252 6.39 11.99 6.13
CA ASP A 252 7.77 11.99 5.65
C ASP A 252 8.67 13.05 6.27
N HIS A 253 8.11 14.19 6.69
CA HIS A 253 8.91 15.38 6.91
C HIS A 253 8.63 16.12 8.22
N PHE A 254 7.45 16.00 8.83
CA PHE A 254 7.06 16.93 9.90
C PHE A 254 7.95 16.80 11.14
N THR A 255 8.13 15.59 11.68
CA THR A 255 8.98 15.36 12.88
C THR A 255 10.42 15.81 12.65
N ARG A 256 11.04 15.45 11.52
CA ARG A 256 12.39 15.88 11.16
C ARG A 256 12.48 17.40 11.05
N THR A 257 11.53 18.02 10.36
CA THR A 257 11.48 19.47 10.16
C THR A 257 11.33 20.22 11.49
N LEU A 258 10.49 19.71 12.41
CA LEU A 258 10.32 20.28 13.74
C LEU A 258 11.64 20.31 14.52
N ILE A 259 12.41 19.22 14.47
CA ILE A 259 13.72 19.09 15.13
C ILE A 259 14.75 20.03 14.49
N GLU A 260 14.90 19.98 13.17
CA GLU A 260 15.90 20.78 12.44
C GLU A 260 15.64 22.30 12.56
N CYS A 261 14.39 22.70 12.70
CA CYS A 261 14.02 24.10 12.92
C CYS A 261 14.04 24.51 14.40
N GLY A 262 14.33 23.60 15.34
CA GLY A 262 14.30 23.89 16.77
C GLY A 262 12.93 24.38 17.27
N GLY A 263 11.85 23.94 16.63
CA GLY A 263 10.49 24.43 16.93
C GLY A 263 10.12 25.79 16.35
N ASP A 264 10.96 26.43 15.53
CA ASP A 264 10.63 27.70 14.86
C ASP A 264 9.49 27.52 13.86
N GLN A 265 8.30 27.98 14.26
CA GLN A 265 7.07 27.87 13.49
C GLN A 265 7.19 28.52 12.11
N THR A 266 7.89 29.65 11.99
CA THR A 266 8.02 30.38 10.72
C THR A 266 8.82 29.55 9.71
N GLN A 267 9.90 28.90 10.15
CA GLN A 267 10.70 28.05 9.30
C GLN A 267 9.98 26.76 8.91
N ILE A 268 9.23 26.14 9.84
CA ILE A 268 8.42 24.96 9.56
C ILE A 268 7.36 25.27 8.48
N ILE A 269 6.62 26.36 8.66
CA ILE A 269 5.61 26.84 7.69
C ILE A 269 6.26 27.09 6.33
N ARG A 270 7.42 27.76 6.29
CA ARG A 270 8.15 28.02 5.04
C ARG A 270 8.56 26.73 4.31
N ARG A 271 9.05 25.72 5.04
CA ARG A 271 9.49 24.45 4.46
C ARG A 271 8.32 23.65 3.88
N PHE A 272 7.19 23.59 4.57
CA PHE A 272 5.99 22.97 4.02
C PHE A 272 5.38 23.79 2.87
N GLY A 273 5.47 25.12 2.93
CA GLY A 273 5.11 26.00 1.82
C GLY A 273 5.90 25.71 0.55
N ALA A 274 7.19 25.36 0.67
CA ALA A 274 8.03 24.93 -0.45
C ALA A 274 7.59 23.57 -1.06
N LEU A 275 6.88 22.74 -0.28
CA LEU A 275 6.20 21.53 -0.78
C LEU A 275 4.82 21.85 -1.39
N GLY A 276 4.41 23.11 -1.43
CA GLY A 276 3.09 23.55 -1.87
C GLY A 276 1.98 23.14 -0.90
N LEU A 277 2.27 23.17 0.41
CA LEU A 277 1.31 22.89 1.48
C LEU A 277 1.25 24.07 2.45
N ASP A 278 0.04 24.57 2.69
CA ASP A 278 -0.21 25.60 3.71
C ASP A 278 -0.52 24.90 5.03
N ILE A 279 0.42 24.95 5.96
CA ILE A 279 0.24 24.50 7.35
C ILE A 279 0.49 25.66 8.30
N SER A 280 -0.18 25.67 9.45
CA SER A 280 0.09 26.62 10.52
C SER A 280 -0.38 26.09 11.87
N PRO A 281 0.22 26.51 12.98
CA PRO A 281 -0.38 26.32 14.29
C PRO A 281 -1.59 27.24 14.46
N ASP A 282 -2.47 26.90 15.40
CA ASP A 282 -3.56 27.78 15.82
C ASP A 282 -3.04 29.12 16.36
N SER A 283 -3.82 30.17 16.14
CA SER A 283 -3.46 31.54 16.49
C SER A 283 -3.36 31.76 18.01
N PRO A 284 -2.57 32.75 18.47
CA PRO A 284 -2.55 33.13 19.89
C PRO A 284 -3.92 33.52 20.45
N ASN A 285 -4.83 34.05 19.63
CA ASN A 285 -6.19 34.40 20.04
C ASN A 285 -7.02 33.15 20.33
N THR A 286 -6.92 32.15 19.46
CA THR A 286 -7.57 30.84 19.65
C THR A 286 -7.05 30.13 20.89
N LYS A 287 -5.74 30.23 21.15
CA LYS A 287 -5.13 29.69 22.38
C LYS A 287 -5.65 30.35 23.66
N LYS A 288 -6.07 31.62 23.60
CA LYS A 288 -6.67 32.36 24.73
C LYS A 288 -8.15 32.07 24.91
N ASN A 289 -8.85 31.60 23.88
CA ASN A 289 -10.26 31.25 23.93
C ASN A 289 -10.42 29.78 24.38
N ALA A 290 -10.64 29.55 25.68
CA ALA A 290 -10.72 28.21 26.26
C ALA A 290 -11.69 27.27 25.52
N LYS A 291 -12.86 27.78 25.09
CA LYS A 291 -13.86 26.98 24.36
C LYS A 291 -13.36 26.58 22.97
N ALA A 292 -12.75 27.52 22.24
CA ALA A 292 -12.17 27.21 20.93
C ALA A 292 -10.96 26.27 21.04
N TRP A 293 -10.16 26.47 22.09
CA TRP A 293 -8.97 25.66 22.37
C TRP A 293 -9.32 24.22 22.73
N GLU A 294 -10.40 24.01 23.48
CA GLU A 294 -10.89 22.68 23.86
C GLU A 294 -11.30 21.84 22.64
N GLN A 295 -11.79 22.47 21.56
CA GLN A 295 -12.15 21.76 20.32
C GLN A 295 -10.97 21.07 19.63
N ARG A 296 -9.72 21.38 20.02
CA ARG A 296 -8.50 20.75 19.48
C ARG A 296 -8.08 19.51 20.27
N ASN A 297 -8.72 19.25 21.41
CA ASN A 297 -8.46 18.05 22.18
C ASN A 297 -9.17 16.87 21.52
N VAL A 298 -8.40 15.84 21.19
CA VAL A 298 -8.86 14.60 20.57
C VAL A 298 -8.53 13.46 21.52
N VAL A 299 -9.55 12.67 21.84
CA VAL A 299 -9.36 11.42 22.59
C VAL A 299 -8.86 10.38 21.61
N PHE A 300 -7.72 9.77 21.90
CA PHE A 300 -7.14 8.69 21.12
C PHE A 300 -6.59 7.65 22.09
N ASN A 301 -7.09 6.42 22.02
CA ASN A 301 -6.94 5.41 23.07
C ASN A 301 -7.33 6.01 24.45
N ASP A 302 -6.49 5.81 25.47
CA ASP A 302 -6.73 6.26 26.84
C ASP A 302 -6.22 7.70 27.12
N GLY A 303 -5.81 8.43 26.09
CA GLY A 303 -5.19 9.74 26.20
C GLY A 303 -5.95 10.86 25.49
N THR A 304 -5.77 12.09 25.97
CA THR A 304 -6.24 13.30 25.29
C THR A 304 -5.04 14.03 24.69
N TYR A 305 -5.05 14.20 23.37
CA TYR A 305 -3.97 14.83 22.62
C TYR A 305 -4.48 16.08 21.93
N ARG A 306 -3.62 17.10 21.86
CA ARG A 306 -4.00 18.38 21.27
C ARG A 306 -3.52 18.49 19.82
N CYS A 307 -4.47 18.60 18.91
CA CYS A 307 -4.23 18.84 17.49
C CYS A 307 -4.18 20.35 17.19
N GLU A 308 -3.11 21.01 17.63
CA GLU A 308 -2.96 22.48 17.50
C GLU A 308 -2.40 22.94 16.14
N TRP A 309 -1.85 22.04 15.34
CA TRP A 309 -1.41 22.35 13.98
C TRP A 309 -2.50 21.97 12.98
N HIS A 310 -2.56 22.66 11.85
CA HIS A 310 -3.48 22.30 10.79
C HIS A 310 -2.95 22.60 9.40
N GLY A 311 -3.28 21.73 8.45
CA GLY A 311 -3.13 21.98 7.02
C GLY A 311 -4.40 22.56 6.40
N LYS A 312 -4.24 23.39 5.37
CA LYS A 312 -5.30 24.14 4.70
C LYS A 312 -5.38 23.74 3.23
N ARG A 313 -6.58 23.38 2.76
CA ARG A 313 -6.83 23.20 1.31
C ARG A 313 -7.34 24.49 0.67
N LEU A 314 -8.31 25.13 1.31
CA LEU A 314 -8.92 26.39 0.89
C LEU A 314 -8.62 27.48 1.92
N TRP A 315 -8.65 28.74 1.51
CA TRP A 315 -8.28 29.83 2.41
C TRP A 315 -9.21 29.92 3.65
N ASP A 316 -10.51 29.66 3.50
CA ASP A 316 -11.54 29.78 4.55
C ASP A 316 -11.99 28.46 5.17
N ARG A 317 -11.63 27.32 4.58
CA ARG A 317 -12.16 26.02 4.98
C ARG A 317 -11.23 24.85 4.64
N ASP A 318 -11.70 23.65 4.92
CA ASP A 318 -11.02 22.37 4.67
C ASP A 318 -9.69 22.31 5.43
N ARG A 319 -9.81 21.92 6.69
CA ARG A 319 -8.72 21.81 7.64
C ARG A 319 -8.51 20.37 8.05
N VAL A 320 -7.24 19.97 8.09
CA VAL A 320 -6.78 18.73 8.74
C VAL A 320 -6.00 19.16 9.97
N HIS A 321 -6.53 18.93 11.17
CA HIS A 321 -5.80 19.21 12.41
C HIS A 321 -4.99 17.99 12.86
N PHE A 322 -3.78 18.25 13.32
CA PHE A 322 -2.84 17.24 13.78
C PHE A 322 -2.00 17.70 14.98
N SER A 323 -1.49 16.74 15.74
CA SER A 323 -0.70 16.99 16.95
C SER A 323 0.78 17.25 16.65
N LEU A 324 1.52 17.67 17.68
CA LEU A 324 2.97 17.47 17.69
C LEU A 324 3.31 15.96 17.83
N PRO A 325 4.54 15.54 17.54
CA PRO A 325 5.01 14.17 17.78
C PRO A 325 4.75 13.70 19.21
N ILE A 326 4.17 12.51 19.37
CA ILE A 326 3.78 11.97 20.67
C ILE A 326 4.82 10.93 21.12
N ALA A 327 5.54 11.24 22.19
CA ALA A 327 6.61 10.38 22.71
C ALA A 327 6.12 8.96 23.09
N ALA A 328 4.90 8.84 23.60
CA ALA A 328 4.30 7.55 23.95
C ALA A 328 3.98 6.65 22.74
N TYR A 329 4.05 7.17 21.52
CA TYR A 329 3.81 6.45 20.27
C TYR A 329 4.97 6.64 19.31
N ASP A 330 6.21 6.48 19.79
CA ASP A 330 7.42 6.54 18.97
C ASP A 330 7.55 7.82 18.14
N ASN A 331 7.09 8.94 18.70
CA ASN A 331 7.06 10.26 18.03
C ASN A 331 6.18 10.31 16.78
N ARG A 332 5.16 9.44 16.67
CA ARG A 332 4.11 9.54 15.64
C ARG A 332 3.22 10.75 15.86
N ILE A 333 2.61 11.22 14.79
CA ILE A 333 1.74 12.40 14.77
C ILE A 333 0.28 11.95 14.70
N LEU A 334 -0.57 12.44 15.60
CA LEU A 334 -2.01 12.18 15.55
C LEU A 334 -2.70 13.14 14.59
N VAL A 335 -3.31 12.61 13.54
CA VAL A 335 -4.30 13.28 12.71
C VAL A 335 -5.66 13.08 13.36
N GLY A 336 -6.20 14.15 13.95
CA GLY A 336 -7.35 14.05 14.86
C GLY A 336 -8.65 14.61 14.32
N ILE A 337 -8.60 15.60 13.42
CA ILE A 337 -9.81 16.34 13.00
C ILE A 337 -9.77 16.65 11.51
N PHE A 338 -10.81 16.22 10.79
CA PHE A 338 -11.16 16.75 9.47
C PHE A 338 -12.36 17.67 9.65
N THR A 339 -12.28 18.91 9.17
CA THR A 339 -13.36 19.87 9.37
C THR A 339 -13.39 20.94 8.29
N GLY A 340 -14.56 21.53 8.06
CA GLY A 340 -14.67 22.78 7.32
C GLY A 340 -13.89 23.88 8.04
N HIS A 341 -14.22 24.15 9.30
CA HIS A 341 -13.53 25.12 10.16
C HIS A 341 -13.89 24.86 11.63
N LEU A 342 -13.01 25.19 12.57
CA LEU A 342 -13.32 25.18 14.02
C LEU A 342 -13.58 26.61 14.54
N ALA A 343 -14.07 26.78 15.76
CA ALA A 343 -14.17 28.12 16.35
C ALA A 343 -12.76 28.73 16.54
N THR A 344 -12.68 30.06 16.48
CA THR A 344 -11.41 30.83 16.65
C THR A 344 -11.37 31.69 17.89
#